data_AF-A0A977KAL7-F1
#
_entry.id   AF-A0A977KAL7-F1
#
_cell.length_a   1.000
_cell.length_b   1.000
_cell.length_c   1.000
_cell.angle_alpha   90.00
_cell.angle_beta   90.00
_cell.angle_gamma   90.00
#
_symmetry.space_group_name_H-M   'P 1'
#
loop_
_entity.id
_entity.type
_entity.pdbx_description
1 polymer ?
#
loop_
_entity_poly.entity_id
_entity_poly.type
_entity_poly.pdbx_seq_one_letter_code
_entity_poly.pdbx_strand_id
1 'polypeptide(L)'
;MVRRGKSSEELAKQLLQAIGFDIIESNKEIIINGRVIAEVDIYARAPCSHYAVEVKAGKVDVGAVRQAYANAKALNAIPMVMGSGWANEEARLLAEKLDVKYLLFDDLFVSTKEELYDMIRIAMEEVIADVVGSVRPSEEACKLLELEEGSEEFLETLKRLKKEGILPKRGTLKLYLALAQLSCYLAKPY
;
A
#
# COMPACT_ATOMS: atom_id res chain seq x y z
N MET A 1 -11.17 2.91 -5.94
CA MET A 1 -11.46 2.25 -4.65
C MET A 1 -10.55 1.04 -4.55
N VAL A 2 -9.45 1.14 -3.80
CA VAL A 2 -8.64 -0.04 -3.46
C VAL A 2 -9.49 -0.88 -2.49
N ARG A 3 -9.70 -2.16 -2.80
CA ARG A 3 -10.44 -3.08 -1.91
C ARG A 3 -9.58 -3.28 -0.66
N ARG A 4 -10.13 -2.97 0.53
CA ARG A 4 -9.43 -3.06 1.84
C ARG A 4 -8.70 -4.40 2.10
N GLY A 5 -9.17 -5.50 1.51
CA GLY A 5 -8.47 -6.80 1.56
C GLY A 5 -7.10 -6.77 0.87
N LYS A 6 -7.04 -6.26 -0.38
CA LYS A 6 -5.80 -6.20 -1.17
C LYS A 6 -4.71 -5.35 -0.51
N SER A 7 -5.07 -4.28 0.20
CA SER A 7 -4.09 -3.47 0.92
C SER A 7 -3.51 -4.19 2.14
N SER A 8 -4.29 -5.07 2.78
CA SER A 8 -3.87 -5.77 3.99
C SER A 8 -2.95 -6.94 3.68
N GLU A 9 -3.22 -7.69 2.60
CA GLU A 9 -2.32 -8.72 2.08
C GLU A 9 -0.99 -8.12 1.62
N GLU A 10 -1.01 -6.97 0.95
CA GLU A 10 0.22 -6.31 0.49
C GLU A 10 1.08 -5.85 1.67
N LEU A 11 0.47 -5.24 2.69
CA LEU A 11 1.15 -4.88 3.93
C LEU A 11 1.73 -6.12 4.62
N ALA A 12 0.97 -7.20 4.71
CA ALA A 12 1.43 -8.46 5.30
C ALA A 12 2.67 -9.02 4.58
N LYS A 13 2.69 -8.99 3.24
CA LYS A 13 3.87 -9.41 2.45
C LYS A 13 5.08 -8.55 2.75
N GLN A 14 4.92 -7.22 2.73
CA GLN A 14 6.01 -6.29 3.01
C GLN A 14 6.60 -6.50 4.40
N LEU A 15 5.74 -6.71 5.41
CA LEU A 15 6.17 -6.98 6.78
C LEU A 15 6.92 -8.29 6.90
N LEU A 16 6.40 -9.37 6.30
CA LEU A 16 7.07 -10.68 6.28
C LEU A 16 8.46 -10.57 5.62
N GLN A 17 8.56 -9.87 4.49
CA GLN A 17 9.83 -9.62 3.82
C GLN A 17 10.81 -8.80 4.68
N ALA A 18 10.32 -7.75 5.35
CA ALA A 18 11.13 -6.92 6.22
C ALA A 18 11.74 -7.69 7.40
N ILE A 19 11.05 -8.74 7.89
CA ILE A 19 11.56 -9.62 8.96
C ILE A 19 12.25 -10.89 8.43
N GLY A 20 12.56 -10.94 7.12
CA GLY A 20 13.43 -11.95 6.52
C GLY A 20 12.73 -13.19 5.96
N PHE A 21 11.43 -13.12 5.65
CA PHE A 21 10.73 -14.19 4.94
C PHE A 21 10.78 -13.96 3.43
N ASP A 22 10.91 -15.05 2.67
CA ASP A 22 10.67 -15.05 1.23
C ASP A 22 9.18 -15.32 0.95
N ILE A 23 8.53 -14.48 0.15
CA ILE A 23 7.18 -14.77 -0.34
C ILE A 23 7.29 -15.75 -1.51
N ILE A 24 6.81 -16.98 -1.30
CA ILE A 24 6.87 -18.04 -2.32
C ILE A 24 5.70 -17.91 -3.29
N GLU A 25 4.50 -17.74 -2.75
CA GLU A 25 3.26 -17.70 -3.52
C GLU A 25 2.20 -16.91 -2.76
N SER A 26 1.40 -16.12 -3.47
CA SER A 26 0.18 -15.51 -2.92
C SER A 26 -1.03 -16.27 -3.43
N ASN A 27 -2.10 -16.35 -2.65
CA ASN A 27 -3.33 -17.06 -3.04
C ASN A 27 -3.04 -18.52 -3.41
N LYS A 28 -2.25 -19.20 -2.57
CA LYS A 28 -1.79 -20.56 -2.81
C LYS A 28 -2.96 -21.53 -2.70
N GLU A 29 -3.35 -22.12 -3.83
CA GLU A 29 -4.34 -23.19 -3.86
C GLU A 29 -3.80 -24.46 -3.19
N ILE A 30 -4.64 -25.09 -2.37
CA ILE A 30 -4.40 -26.40 -1.77
C ILE A 30 -5.17 -27.42 -2.61
N ILE A 31 -4.43 -28.29 -3.29
CA ILE A 31 -5.00 -29.29 -4.21
C ILE A 31 -4.86 -30.69 -3.61
N ILE A 32 -5.99 -31.38 -3.43
CA ILE A 32 -6.03 -32.80 -3.03
C ILE A 32 -6.81 -33.57 -4.09
N ASN A 33 -6.23 -34.66 -4.61
CA ASN A 33 -6.83 -35.48 -5.67
C ASN A 33 -7.31 -34.68 -6.90
N GLY A 34 -6.52 -33.67 -7.29
CA GLY A 34 -6.82 -32.81 -8.45
C GLY A 34 -7.95 -31.80 -8.23
N ARG A 35 -8.43 -31.61 -7.00
CA ARG A 35 -9.44 -30.60 -6.66
C ARG A 35 -8.87 -29.57 -5.71
N VAL A 36 -9.13 -28.30 -5.99
CA VAL A 36 -8.88 -27.20 -5.05
C VAL A 36 -9.84 -27.34 -3.88
N ILE A 37 -9.30 -27.49 -2.68
CA ILE A 37 -10.09 -27.67 -1.45
C ILE A 37 -10.07 -26.43 -0.55
N ALA A 38 -9.03 -25.60 -0.70
CA ALA A 38 -8.80 -24.41 0.10
C ALA A 38 -7.73 -23.53 -0.57
N GLU A 39 -7.53 -22.35 -0.01
CA GLU A 39 -6.53 -21.38 -0.44
C GLU A 39 -5.86 -20.80 0.81
N VAL A 40 -4.60 -20.38 0.66
CA VAL A 40 -3.86 -19.62 1.68
C VAL A 40 -3.44 -18.29 1.08
N ASP A 41 -3.75 -17.19 1.76
CA ASP A 41 -3.46 -15.84 1.27
C ASP A 41 -1.97 -15.64 0.93
N ILE A 42 -1.08 -16.11 1.81
CA ILE A 42 0.36 -16.03 1.61
C ILE A 42 1.03 -17.35 2.03
N TYR A 43 1.80 -17.93 1.12
CA TYR A 43 2.74 -19.00 1.40
C TYR A 43 4.16 -18.42 1.41
N ALA A 44 4.83 -18.49 2.56
CA ALA A 44 6.11 -17.85 2.78
C ALA A 44 7.14 -18.83 3.35
N ARG A 45 8.42 -18.53 3.15
CA ARG A 45 9.55 -19.32 3.66
C ARG A 45 10.40 -18.46 4.58
N ALA A 46 10.53 -18.91 5.84
CA ALA A 46 11.59 -18.49 6.74
C ALA A 46 12.80 -19.42 6.57
N PRO A 47 14.00 -19.09 7.08
CA PRO A 47 15.23 -19.85 6.82
C PRO A 47 15.13 -21.38 6.97
N CYS A 48 14.31 -21.89 7.90
CA CYS A 48 14.18 -23.32 8.16
C CYS A 48 12.75 -23.87 8.00
N SER A 49 11.77 -23.04 7.64
CA SER A 49 10.35 -23.42 7.75
C SER A 49 9.48 -22.74 6.71
N HIS A 50 8.45 -23.43 6.24
CA HIS A 50 7.39 -22.84 5.42
C HIS A 50 6.21 -22.46 6.31
N TYR A 51 5.59 -21.33 5.99
CA TYR A 51 4.45 -20.77 6.68
C TYR A 51 3.27 -20.66 5.73
N ALA A 52 2.09 -21.03 6.23
CA ALA A 52 0.82 -20.76 5.59
C ALA A 52 0.12 -19.68 6.41
N VAL A 53 0.00 -18.50 5.81
CA VAL A 53 -0.43 -17.28 6.48
C VAL A 53 -1.82 -16.89 5.99
N GLU A 54 -2.74 -16.74 6.95
CA GLU A 54 -4.07 -16.16 6.74
C GLU A 54 -4.03 -14.68 7.16
N VAL A 55 -4.47 -13.79 6.28
CA VAL A 55 -4.45 -12.34 6.48
C VAL A 55 -5.88 -11.82 6.64
N LYS A 56 -6.15 -11.15 7.76
CA LYS A 56 -7.41 -10.43 7.98
C LYS A 56 -7.19 -8.92 7.85
N ALA A 57 -8.07 -8.27 7.10
CA ALA A 57 -8.08 -6.81 6.96
C ALA A 57 -8.45 -6.05 8.26
N GLY A 58 -8.86 -6.77 9.29
CA GLY A 58 -9.18 -6.23 10.61
C GLY A 58 -8.75 -7.23 11.68
N LYS A 59 -9.57 -7.34 12.73
CA LYS A 59 -9.25 -8.23 13.84
C LYS A 59 -9.34 -9.71 13.44
N VAL A 60 -8.41 -10.50 13.97
CA VAL A 60 -8.33 -11.95 13.82
C VAL A 60 -9.36 -12.61 14.73
N ASP A 61 -10.29 -13.34 14.14
CA ASP A 61 -11.32 -14.10 14.86
C ASP A 61 -10.97 -15.60 14.95
N VAL A 62 -11.82 -16.34 15.68
CA VAL A 62 -11.69 -17.80 15.83
C VAL A 62 -11.73 -18.52 14.47
N GLY A 63 -12.47 -17.99 13.51
CA GLY A 63 -12.57 -18.56 12.16
C GLY A 63 -11.24 -18.51 11.43
N ALA A 64 -10.58 -17.35 11.45
CA ALA A 64 -9.25 -17.14 10.88
C ALA A 64 -8.21 -18.10 11.45
N VAL A 65 -8.19 -18.28 12.77
CA VAL A 65 -7.26 -19.20 13.44
C VAL A 65 -7.48 -20.64 12.99
N ARG A 66 -8.75 -21.06 12.87
CA ARG A 66 -9.09 -22.41 12.38
C ARG A 66 -8.69 -22.60 10.91
N GLN A 67 -8.93 -21.61 10.06
CA GLN A 67 -8.56 -21.61 8.66
C GLN A 67 -7.05 -21.75 8.50
N ALA A 68 -6.28 -20.87 9.15
CA ALA A 68 -4.82 -20.92 9.15
C ALA A 68 -4.30 -22.29 9.60
N TYR A 69 -4.82 -22.81 10.73
CA TYR A 69 -4.41 -24.12 11.24
C TYR A 69 -4.71 -25.25 10.25
N ALA A 70 -5.96 -25.37 9.78
CA ALA A 70 -6.37 -26.46 8.89
C ALA A 70 -5.60 -26.43 7.56
N ASN A 71 -5.47 -25.24 6.97
CA ASN A 71 -4.82 -25.06 5.67
C ASN A 71 -3.30 -25.30 5.77
N ALA A 72 -2.66 -24.83 6.84
CA ALA A 72 -1.24 -25.10 7.08
C ALA A 72 -0.95 -26.60 7.25
N LYS A 73 -1.83 -27.33 7.95
CA LYS A 73 -1.70 -28.78 8.09
C LYS A 73 -1.81 -29.50 6.74
N ALA A 74 -2.74 -29.07 5.88
CA ALA A 74 -2.86 -29.64 4.53
C ALA A 74 -1.61 -29.40 3.66
N LEU A 75 -0.85 -28.33 3.93
CA LEU A 75 0.39 -27.97 3.23
C LEU A 75 1.68 -28.43 3.91
N ASN A 76 1.61 -29.10 5.08
CA ASN A 76 2.76 -29.36 5.94
C ASN A 76 3.58 -28.10 6.27
N ALA A 77 2.90 -27.00 6.53
CA ALA A 77 3.48 -25.71 6.88
C ALA A 77 3.15 -25.32 8.34
N ILE A 78 3.85 -24.32 8.85
CA ILE A 78 3.56 -23.69 10.13
C ILE A 78 2.39 -22.71 9.94
N PRO A 79 1.30 -22.83 10.73
CA PRO A 79 0.18 -21.92 10.63
C PRO A 79 0.52 -20.54 11.19
N MET A 80 0.09 -19.50 10.49
CA MET A 80 0.19 -18.12 10.96
C MET A 80 -1.06 -17.31 10.62
N VAL A 81 -1.42 -16.38 11.49
CA VAL A 81 -2.45 -15.37 11.23
C VAL A 81 -1.84 -13.96 11.30
N MET A 82 -2.29 -13.07 10.43
CA MET A 82 -1.95 -11.65 10.46
C MET A 82 -3.23 -10.82 10.41
N GLY A 83 -3.27 -9.71 11.13
CA GLY A 83 -4.43 -8.82 11.17
C GLY A 83 -4.23 -7.69 12.16
N SER A 84 -5.19 -6.78 12.30
CA SER A 84 -4.98 -5.61 13.17
C SER A 84 -4.78 -6.02 14.63
N GLY A 85 -5.60 -6.92 15.17
CA GLY A 85 -5.44 -7.43 16.53
C GLY A 85 -6.36 -8.61 16.77
N TRP A 86 -6.58 -9.02 18.01
CA TRP A 86 -7.56 -10.08 18.32
C TRP A 86 -8.99 -9.56 18.34
N ALA A 87 -9.92 -10.31 17.73
CA ALA A 87 -11.35 -9.98 17.75
C ALA A 87 -11.94 -10.16 19.15
N ASN A 88 -11.48 -11.20 19.85
CA ASN A 88 -11.85 -11.57 21.21
C ASN A 88 -10.77 -12.46 21.82
N GLU A 89 -10.90 -12.72 23.11
CA GLU A 89 -9.94 -13.52 23.87
C GLU A 89 -9.96 -15.00 23.45
N GLU A 90 -11.11 -15.52 23.01
CA GLU A 90 -11.25 -16.89 22.53
C GLU A 90 -10.40 -17.16 21.28
N ALA A 91 -10.26 -16.18 20.39
CA ALA A 91 -9.39 -16.29 19.21
C ALA A 91 -7.91 -16.41 19.63
N ARG A 92 -7.46 -15.58 20.58
CA ARG A 92 -6.08 -15.61 21.11
C ARG A 92 -5.77 -16.94 21.78
N LEU A 93 -6.65 -17.37 22.70
CA LEU A 93 -6.50 -18.63 23.43
C LEU A 93 -6.48 -19.84 22.48
N LEU A 94 -7.29 -19.82 21.42
CA LEU A 94 -7.28 -20.88 20.42
C LEU A 94 -5.97 -20.90 19.63
N ALA A 95 -5.45 -19.74 19.23
CA ALA A 95 -4.19 -19.65 18.51
C ALA A 95 -3.04 -20.22 19.33
N GLU A 96 -2.95 -19.86 20.61
CA GLU A 96 -1.97 -20.41 21.55
C GLU A 96 -2.13 -21.92 21.71
N LYS A 97 -3.36 -22.40 21.87
CA LYS A 97 -3.64 -23.84 22.03
C LYS A 97 -3.23 -24.67 20.81
N LEU A 98 -3.37 -24.12 19.61
CA LEU A 98 -3.07 -24.77 18.34
C LEU A 98 -1.65 -24.49 17.81
N ASP A 99 -0.85 -23.73 18.57
CA ASP A 99 0.46 -23.21 18.15
C ASP A 99 0.43 -22.46 16.81
N VAL A 100 -0.65 -21.71 16.58
CA VAL A 100 -0.78 -20.79 15.45
C VAL A 100 0.02 -19.54 15.75
N LYS A 101 1.05 -19.27 14.95
CA LYS A 101 1.85 -18.05 15.07
C LYS A 101 1.01 -16.85 14.68
N TYR A 102 1.34 -15.68 15.20
CA TYR A 102 0.63 -14.47 14.83
C TYR A 102 1.59 -13.29 14.73
N LEU A 103 1.25 -12.37 13.84
CA LEU A 103 1.88 -11.06 13.73
C LEU A 103 0.75 -10.05 13.56
N LEU A 104 0.50 -9.25 14.59
CA LEU A 104 -0.61 -8.31 14.60
C LEU A 104 -0.11 -6.95 14.13
N PHE A 105 -0.89 -6.26 13.29
CA PHE A 105 -0.55 -4.92 12.85
C PHE A 105 -0.65 -3.91 13.99
N ASP A 106 -1.49 -4.13 15.01
CA ASP A 106 -1.51 -3.27 16.21
C ASP A 106 -0.17 -3.32 16.96
N ASP A 107 0.62 -4.39 16.82
CA ASP A 107 2.00 -4.47 17.34
C ASP A 107 3.00 -3.66 16.48
N LEU A 108 2.55 -3.16 15.32
CA LEU A 108 3.34 -2.42 14.32
C LEU A 108 2.81 -1.01 14.05
N PHE A 109 1.61 -0.67 14.51
CA PHE A 109 1.01 0.65 14.35
C PHE A 109 1.60 1.60 15.39
N VAL A 110 2.66 2.30 14.97
CA VAL A 110 3.10 3.61 15.48
C VAL A 110 3.14 3.66 17.03
N SER A 111 4.27 3.24 17.58
CA SER A 111 4.47 3.32 19.03
C SER A 111 4.67 4.77 19.49
N THR A 112 4.88 5.72 18.58
CA THR A 112 5.10 7.14 18.94
C THR A 112 4.56 8.11 17.88
N LYS A 113 4.17 9.32 18.31
CA LYS A 113 3.82 10.43 17.39
C LYS A 113 4.92 10.73 16.36
N GLU A 114 6.16 10.39 16.70
CA GLU A 114 7.37 10.60 15.88
C GLU A 114 7.36 9.67 14.66
N GLU A 115 7.07 8.38 14.84
CA GLU A 115 7.01 7.41 13.72
C GLU A 115 5.92 7.75 12.70
N LEU A 116 4.76 8.24 13.17
CA LEU A 116 3.71 8.72 12.27
C LEU A 116 4.16 9.96 11.49
N TYR A 117 4.86 10.88 12.16
CA TYR A 117 5.40 12.07 11.51
C TYR A 117 6.41 11.69 10.44
N ASP A 118 7.31 10.75 10.73
CA ASP A 118 8.32 10.27 9.78
C ASP A 118 7.69 9.57 8.58
N MET A 119 6.68 8.72 8.77
CA MET A 119 5.95 8.10 7.66
C MET A 119 5.25 9.12 6.77
N ILE A 120 4.57 10.11 7.37
CA ILE A 120 3.91 11.19 6.61
C ILE A 120 4.97 11.98 5.83
N ARG A 121 6.09 12.30 6.48
CA ARG A 121 7.19 13.04 5.88
C ARG A 121 7.77 12.29 4.68
N ILE A 122 8.09 11.00 4.82
CA ILE A 122 8.65 10.18 3.73
C ILE A 122 7.66 10.10 2.57
N ALA A 123 6.38 9.81 2.85
CA ALA A 123 5.36 9.75 1.80
C ALA A 123 5.19 11.11 1.09
N MET A 124 5.30 12.23 1.82
CA MET A 124 5.30 13.55 1.21
C MET A 124 6.56 13.83 0.39
N GLU A 125 7.73 13.43 0.87
CA GLU A 125 9.01 13.57 0.14
C GLU A 125 8.96 12.83 -1.20
N GLU A 126 8.44 11.60 -1.23
CA GLU A 126 8.25 10.82 -2.47
C GLU A 126 7.29 11.50 -3.44
N VAL A 127 6.11 11.94 -2.96
CA VAL A 127 5.13 12.62 -3.81
C VAL A 127 5.69 13.94 -4.36
N ILE A 128 6.41 14.70 -3.55
CA ILE A 128 7.04 15.95 -3.98
C ILE A 128 8.14 15.65 -5.01
N ALA A 129 8.97 14.64 -4.79
CA ALA A 129 10.03 14.24 -5.72
C ALA A 129 9.45 13.84 -7.08
N ASP A 130 8.38 13.03 -7.11
CA ASP A 130 7.69 12.64 -8.33
C ASP A 130 7.10 13.86 -9.06
N VAL A 131 6.43 14.75 -8.32
CA VAL A 131 5.81 15.95 -8.88
C VAL A 131 6.88 16.87 -9.46
N VAL A 132 7.93 17.20 -8.71
CA VAL A 132 9.02 18.09 -9.15
C VAL A 132 9.79 17.46 -10.31
N GLY A 133 10.12 16.17 -10.22
CA GLY A 133 10.82 15.44 -11.29
C GLY A 133 10.02 15.34 -12.59
N SER A 134 8.68 15.46 -12.52
CA SER A 134 7.82 15.48 -13.70
C SER A 134 7.71 16.84 -14.39
N VAL A 135 8.14 17.93 -13.73
CA VAL A 135 8.03 19.30 -14.28
C VAL A 135 8.95 19.45 -15.48
N ARG A 136 8.40 19.94 -16.59
CA ARG A 136 9.14 20.25 -17.82
C ARG A 136 9.07 21.75 -18.11
N PRO A 137 10.10 22.35 -18.73
CA PRO A 137 10.04 23.74 -19.14
C PRO A 137 8.91 23.97 -20.16
N SER A 138 8.12 25.02 -19.99
CA SER A 138 7.07 25.42 -20.92
C SER A 138 6.84 26.93 -20.92
N GLU A 139 6.99 27.58 -22.08
CA GLU A 139 6.62 28.99 -22.26
C GLU A 139 5.11 29.20 -22.12
N GLU A 140 4.30 28.20 -22.45
CA GLU A 140 2.85 28.27 -22.32
C GLU A 140 2.43 28.24 -20.85
N ALA A 141 3.23 27.61 -19.98
CA ALA A 141 3.07 27.74 -18.54
C ALA A 141 3.37 29.17 -18.05
N CYS A 142 4.31 29.91 -18.67
CA CYS A 142 4.50 31.32 -18.37
C CYS A 142 3.27 32.15 -18.74
N LYS A 143 2.69 31.91 -19.92
CA LYS A 143 1.47 32.61 -20.37
C LYS A 143 0.32 32.43 -19.38
N LEU A 144 0.11 31.22 -18.87
CA LEU A 144 -0.92 30.94 -17.87
C LEU A 144 -0.82 31.86 -16.64
N LEU A 145 0.39 32.21 -16.20
CA LEU A 145 0.63 33.06 -15.02
C LEU A 145 0.34 34.55 -15.27
N GLU A 146 0.28 34.96 -16.54
CA GLU A 146 -0.02 36.35 -16.94
C GLU A 146 -1.52 36.58 -17.17
N LEU A 147 -2.30 35.50 -17.28
CA LEU A 147 -3.75 35.55 -17.51
C LEU A 147 -4.53 35.79 -16.22
N GLU A 148 -5.67 36.47 -16.34
CA GLU A 148 -6.61 36.63 -15.23
C GLU A 148 -7.23 35.28 -14.85
N GLU A 149 -7.13 34.94 -13.57
CA GLU A 149 -7.65 33.68 -13.02
C GLU A 149 -9.16 33.55 -13.31
N GLY A 150 -9.54 32.46 -13.97
CA GLY A 150 -10.95 32.18 -14.30
C GLY A 150 -11.47 32.78 -15.61
N SER A 151 -10.66 33.58 -16.31
CA SER A 151 -10.96 33.98 -17.69
C SER A 151 -11.08 32.76 -18.62
N GLU A 152 -11.77 32.93 -19.75
CA GLU A 152 -11.93 31.86 -20.74
C GLU A 152 -10.56 31.37 -21.24
N GLU A 153 -9.66 32.30 -21.55
CA GLU A 153 -8.30 32.01 -22.01
C GLU A 153 -7.46 31.29 -20.94
N PHE A 154 -7.63 31.64 -19.66
CA PHE A 154 -6.99 30.94 -18.54
C PHE A 154 -7.44 29.48 -18.47
N LEU A 155 -8.75 29.22 -18.57
CA LEU A 155 -9.30 27.87 -18.51
C LEU A 155 -8.89 27.02 -19.72
N GLU A 156 -8.82 27.62 -20.91
CA GLU A 156 -8.33 26.94 -22.12
C GLU A 156 -6.86 26.57 -22.02
N THR A 157 -6.01 27.52 -21.59
CA THR A 157 -4.57 27.29 -21.41
C THR A 157 -4.31 26.21 -20.37
N LEU A 158 -5.04 26.26 -19.24
CA LEU A 158 -4.96 25.24 -18.19
C LEU A 158 -5.35 23.85 -18.72
N LYS A 159 -6.41 23.74 -19.53
CA LYS A 159 -6.83 22.46 -20.15
C LYS A 159 -5.75 21.91 -21.09
N ARG A 160 -5.10 22.78 -21.87
CA ARG A 160 -4.04 22.41 -22.81
C ARG A 160 -2.81 21.85 -22.09
N LEU A 161 -2.31 22.59 -21.10
CA LEU A 161 -1.16 22.18 -20.28
C LEU A 161 -1.40 20.84 -19.56
N LYS A 162 -2.64 20.57 -19.12
CA LYS A 162 -3.03 19.26 -18.57
C LYS A 162 -3.05 18.14 -19.61
N LYS A 163 -3.48 18.44 -20.84
CA LYS A 163 -3.55 17.47 -21.94
C LYS A 163 -2.14 17.06 -22.39
N GLU A 164 -1.22 18.01 -22.40
CA GLU A 164 0.18 17.81 -22.79
C GLU A 164 1.04 17.17 -21.69
N GLY A 165 0.50 17.04 -20.48
CA GLY A 165 1.21 16.44 -19.35
C GLY A 165 2.21 17.37 -18.67
N ILE A 166 2.18 18.67 -18.97
CA ILE A 166 2.95 19.70 -18.25
C ILE A 166 2.38 19.91 -16.84
N LEU A 167 1.05 19.86 -16.73
CA LEU A 167 0.34 19.92 -15.46
C LEU A 167 -0.38 18.60 -15.17
N PRO A 168 -0.54 18.21 -13.89
CA PRO A 168 -1.23 16.99 -13.54
C PRO A 168 -2.72 17.08 -13.90
N LYS A 169 -3.31 15.94 -14.27
CA LYS A 169 -4.74 15.85 -14.65
C LYS A 169 -5.68 16.29 -13.52
N ARG A 170 -5.27 16.07 -12.26
CA ARG A 170 -6.00 16.40 -11.04
C ARG A 170 -5.10 17.22 -10.11
N GLY A 171 -5.71 18.08 -9.31
CA GLY A 171 -5.00 19.05 -8.51
C GLY A 171 -5.87 20.25 -8.17
N THR A 172 -5.44 21.01 -7.16
CA THR A 172 -6.02 22.31 -6.83
C THR A 172 -5.44 23.39 -7.73
N LEU A 173 -6.10 24.54 -7.78
CA LEU A 173 -5.60 25.67 -8.55
C LEU A 173 -4.22 26.14 -8.08
N LYS A 174 -4.00 26.19 -6.76
CA LYS A 174 -2.70 26.50 -6.16
C LYS A 174 -1.59 25.57 -6.65
N LEU A 175 -1.88 24.27 -6.77
CA LEU A 175 -0.91 23.31 -7.31
C LEU A 175 -0.60 23.60 -8.78
N TYR A 176 -1.61 23.88 -9.60
CA TYR A 176 -1.40 24.20 -11.02
C TYR A 176 -0.55 25.44 -11.19
N LEU A 177 -0.83 26.51 -10.43
CA LEU A 177 -0.05 27.75 -10.50
C LEU A 177 1.39 27.55 -10.02
N ALA A 178 1.62 26.80 -8.94
CA ALA A 178 2.96 26.50 -8.46
C ALA A 178 3.78 25.70 -9.49
N LEU A 179 3.17 24.69 -10.11
CA LEU A 179 3.84 23.91 -11.16
C LEU A 179 4.04 24.71 -12.44
N ALA A 180 3.10 25.57 -12.81
CA ALA A 180 3.27 26.49 -13.93
C ALA A 180 4.40 27.49 -13.67
N GLN A 181 4.56 27.98 -12.44
CA GLN A 181 5.65 28.85 -12.04
C GLN A 181 7.02 28.15 -12.15
N LEU A 182 7.13 26.91 -11.65
CA LEU A 182 8.35 26.12 -11.79
C LEU A 182 8.65 25.81 -13.26
N SER A 183 7.65 25.39 -14.03
CA SER A 183 7.77 25.12 -15.47
C SER A 183 8.20 26.36 -16.25
N CYS A 184 7.65 27.53 -15.93
CA CYS A 184 8.03 28.80 -16.53
C CYS A 184 9.46 29.21 -16.17
N TYR A 185 9.85 29.06 -14.90
CA TYR A 185 11.21 29.38 -14.45
C TYR A 185 12.26 28.54 -15.20
N LEU A 186 12.01 27.25 -15.36
CA LEU A 186 12.88 26.34 -16.11
C LEU A 186 12.96 26.65 -17.61
N ALA A 187 11.97 27.35 -18.18
CA ALA A 187 11.93 27.70 -19.60
C ALA A 187 12.72 28.98 -19.94
N LYS A 188 13.03 29.82 -18.95
CA LYS A 188 13.76 31.06 -19.19
C LYS A 188 15.26 30.77 -19.39
N PRO A 189 15.88 31.22 -20.49
CA PRO A 189 17.33 31.14 -20.65
C PRO A 189 18.02 31.99 -19.58
N TYR A 190 19.08 31.45 -18.96
CA TYR A 190 19.97 32.18 -18.05
C TYR A 190 20.84 33.18 -18.80
#